data_AF-A0A6S7H477-F1
#
_entry.id   AF-A0A6S7H477-F1
#
_cell.length_a   1.000
_cell.length_b   1.000
_cell.length_c   1.000
_cell.angle_alpha   90.00
_cell.angle_beta   90.00
_cell.angle_gamma   90.00
#
_symmetry.space_group_name_H-M   'P 1'
#
loop_
_entity.id
_entity.type
_entity.pdbx_description
1 polymer ?
#
loop_
_entity_poly.entity_id
_entity_poly.type
_entity_poly.pdbx_seq_one_letter_code
_entity_poly.pdbx_strand_id
1 'polypeptide(L)'
;MTFSDALLQLDVPQLWSALFFFMLILLGIDSEFGTLEALTGPIMDLGLFPKTWRRELCAGIIVFVLLLIGLCMVAGNGFYVFQIFDDNCATIPLLVIAFFECIGVAWIYGNNKFADDIEDMTGKRPWIGWMICWKYISPLALFIVLVATFVDLSKTSAAYGVFVGCAQ
;
A
#
# COMPACT_ATOMS: atom_id res chain seq x y z
N MET A 1 21.49 -6.09 6.23
CA MET A 1 22.91 -6.45 6.50
C MET A 1 23.70 -6.65 5.22
N THR A 2 23.23 -7.45 4.26
CA THR A 2 23.96 -7.69 3.01
C THR A 2 24.29 -6.43 2.20
N PHE A 3 23.38 -5.45 2.17
CA PHE A 3 23.61 -4.19 1.44
C PHE A 3 24.66 -3.29 2.12
N SER A 4 24.63 -3.17 3.45
CA SER A 4 25.63 -2.39 4.19
C SER A 4 27.03 -2.98 4.07
N ASP A 5 27.14 -4.31 4.03
CA ASP A 5 28.43 -5.00 3.87
C ASP A 5 29.00 -4.82 2.45
N ALA A 6 28.15 -4.68 1.44
CA ALA A 6 28.57 -4.38 0.07
C ALA A 6 29.05 -2.93 -0.08
N LEU A 7 28.41 -1.97 0.59
CA LEU A 7 28.82 -0.56 0.55
C LEU A 7 30.20 -0.31 1.17
N LEU A 8 30.62 -1.15 2.12
CA LEU A 8 31.96 -1.10 2.72
C LEU A 8 33.09 -1.45 1.74
N GLN A 9 32.78 -2.08 0.60
CA GLN A 9 33.76 -2.46 -0.42
C GLN A 9 34.00 -1.36 -1.47
N LEU A 10 33.23 -0.26 -1.44
CA LEU A 10 33.38 0.87 -2.36
C LEU A 10 34.38 1.90 -1.83
N ASP A 11 35.05 2.60 -2.74
CA ASP A 11 35.91 3.73 -2.40
C ASP A 11 35.07 4.84 -1.75
N VAL A 12 35.51 5.33 -0.58
CA VAL A 12 34.79 6.32 0.26
C VAL A 12 33.43 5.79 0.77
N PRO A 13 33.41 4.73 1.60
CA PRO A 13 32.18 4.04 2.02
C PRO A 13 31.23 4.91 2.85
N GLN A 14 31.75 5.95 3.53
CA GLN A 14 30.92 6.87 4.31
C GLN A 14 29.98 7.69 3.42
N LEU A 15 30.45 8.12 2.24
CA LEU A 15 29.65 8.92 1.31
C LEU A 15 28.54 8.08 0.67
N TRP A 16 28.86 6.85 0.24
CA TRP A 16 27.89 5.93 -0.35
C TRP A 16 26.82 5.48 0.65
N SER A 17 27.20 5.23 1.90
CA SER A 17 26.26 4.89 2.97
C SER A 17 25.29 6.04 3.23
N ALA A 18 25.79 7.28 3.33
CA ALA A 18 24.95 8.46 3.55
C ALA A 18 23.94 8.67 2.39
N LEU A 19 24.40 8.60 1.14
CA LEU A 19 23.54 8.74 -0.04
C LEU A 19 22.46 7.64 -0.10
N PHE A 20 22.82 6.41 0.25
CA PHE A 20 21.89 5.29 0.24
C PHE A 20 20.79 5.45 1.31
N PHE A 21 21.15 5.74 2.56
CA PHE A 21 20.14 5.96 3.59
C PHE A 21 19.29 7.21 3.32
N PHE A 22 19.89 8.26 2.76
CA PHE A 22 19.13 9.45 2.35
C PHE A 22 18.11 9.12 1.25
N MET A 23 18.49 8.31 0.26
CA MET A 23 17.56 7.82 -0.76
C MET A 23 16.40 7.03 -0.13
N LEU A 24 16.69 6.12 0.80
CA LEU A 24 15.65 5.34 1.49
C LEU A 24 14.69 6.24 2.28
N ILE A 25 15.20 7.28 2.94
CA ILE A 25 14.38 8.26 3.66
C ILE A 25 13.48 9.03 2.69
N LEU A 26 14.02 9.53 1.57
CA LEU A 26 13.22 10.24 0.57
C LEU A 26 12.10 9.35 0.00
N LEU A 27 12.43 8.11 -0.38
CA LEU A 27 11.45 7.16 -0.91
C LEU A 27 10.35 6.86 0.10
N GLY A 28 10.71 6.67 1.38
CA GLY A 28 9.75 6.49 2.46
C GLY A 28 8.84 7.70 2.65
N ILE A 29 9.41 8.90 2.67
CA ILE A 29 8.66 10.16 2.82
C ILE A 29 7.67 10.35 1.67
N ASP A 30 8.09 10.14 0.42
CA ASP A 30 7.24 10.30 -0.76
C ASP A 30 6.03 9.34 -0.73
N SER A 31 6.26 8.08 -0.32
CA SER A 31 5.20 7.09 -0.19
C SER A 31 4.20 7.44 0.92
N GLU A 32 4.70 7.88 2.09
CA GLU A 32 3.86 8.23 3.24
C GLU A 32 2.98 9.47 2.98
N PHE A 33 3.47 10.44 2.19
CA PHE A 33 2.61 11.57 1.80
C PHE A 33 1.42 11.11 0.94
N GLY A 34 1.64 10.17 0.02
CA GLY A 34 0.56 9.62 -0.81
C GLY A 34 -0.49 8.85 0.00
N THR A 35 -0.06 8.03 0.95
CA THR A 35 -0.99 7.28 1.82
C THR A 35 -1.76 8.19 2.77
N LEU A 36 -1.11 9.22 3.34
CA LEU A 36 -1.77 10.20 4.20
C LEU A 36 -2.81 11.02 3.43
N GLU A 37 -2.53 11.43 2.19
CA GLU A 37 -3.49 12.14 1.35
C GLU A 37 -4.69 11.26 0.99
N ALA A 38 -4.44 10.01 0.60
CA ALA A 38 -5.48 9.02 0.28
C ALA A 38 -6.39 8.70 1.49
N LEU A 39 -5.86 8.72 2.71
CA LEU A 39 -6.63 8.57 3.95
C LEU A 39 -7.43 9.85 4.27
N THR A 40 -6.78 11.01 4.15
CA THR A 40 -7.33 12.29 4.61
C THR A 40 -8.47 12.79 3.73
N GLY A 41 -8.39 12.58 2.40
CA GLY A 41 -9.42 13.00 1.44
C GLY A 41 -10.82 12.48 1.79
N PRO A 42 -11.03 11.15 1.84
CA PRO A 42 -12.33 10.56 2.18
C PRO A 42 -12.83 10.97 3.57
N ILE A 43 -11.94 11.09 4.56
CA ILE A 43 -12.30 11.49 5.93
C ILE A 43 -12.86 12.93 5.95
N MET A 44 -12.27 13.83 5.16
CA MET A 44 -12.78 15.19 5.02
C MET A 44 -14.11 15.24 4.26
N ASP A 45 -14.27 14.42 3.22
CA ASP A 45 -15.48 14.37 2.40
C ASP A 45 -16.69 13.77 3.16
N LEU A 46 -16.46 12.84 4.08
CA LEU A 46 -17.48 12.27 4.96
C LEU A 46 -17.99 13.24 6.03
N GLY A 47 -17.37 14.42 6.19
CA GLY A 47 -17.85 15.46 7.11
C GLY A 47 -17.74 15.09 8.60
N LEU A 48 -16.88 14.13 8.96
CA LEU A 48 -16.67 13.68 10.34
C LEU A 48 -16.13 14.80 11.25
N PHE A 49 -15.51 15.81 10.67
CA PHE A 49 -15.06 17.02 11.38
C PHE A 49 -15.99 18.20 11.10
N PRO A 50 -16.25 19.06 12.10
CA PRO A 50 -17.03 20.27 11.89
C PRO A 50 -16.34 21.15 10.83
N LYS A 51 -17.11 21.61 9.82
CA LYS A 51 -16.64 22.48 8.73
C LYS A 51 -15.91 23.75 9.17
N THR A 52 -16.01 24.12 10.45
CA THR A 52 -15.33 25.26 11.07
C THR A 52 -13.84 25.03 11.28
N TRP A 53 -13.37 23.78 11.34
CA TRP A 53 -11.95 23.47 11.52
C TRP A 53 -11.16 23.56 10.22
N ARG A 54 -9.94 24.10 10.31
CA ARG A 54 -9.00 24.15 9.19
C ARG A 54 -8.58 22.72 8.82
N ARG A 55 -8.48 22.44 7.52
CA ARG A 55 -8.04 21.13 7.00
C ARG A 55 -6.71 20.67 7.61
N GLU A 56 -5.80 21.60 7.83
CA GLU A 56 -4.48 21.40 8.48
C GLU A 56 -4.60 20.79 9.88
N LEU A 57 -5.57 21.26 10.69
CA LEU A 57 -5.79 20.76 12.04
C LEU A 57 -6.34 19.33 12.03
N CYS A 58 -7.26 19.03 11.13
CA CYS A 58 -7.80 17.67 10.98
C CYS A 58 -6.72 16.68 10.57
N ALA A 59 -5.89 17.04 9.59
CA ALA A 59 -4.74 16.22 9.18
C ALA A 59 -3.75 16.01 10.32
N GLY A 60 -3.44 17.07 11.09
CA GLY A 60 -2.56 16.97 12.26
C GLY A 60 -3.07 16.00 13.33
N ILE A 61 -4.39 15.97 13.57
CA ILE A 61 -5.00 15.02 14.52
C ILE A 61 -4.91 13.59 14.00
N ILE A 62 -5.19 13.36 12.71
CA ILE A 62 -5.08 12.04 12.08
C ILE A 62 -3.65 11.51 12.23
N VAL A 63 -2.66 12.32 11.86
CA VAL A 63 -1.23 11.96 11.97
C VAL A 63 -0.83 11.71 13.42
N PHE A 64 -1.33 12.51 14.37
CA PHE A 64 -1.05 12.30 15.79
C PHE A 64 -1.61 10.96 16.31
N VAL A 65 -2.81 10.57 15.88
CA VAL A 65 -3.38 9.25 16.22
C VAL A 65 -2.55 8.12 15.61
N LEU A 66 -2.14 8.26 14.34
CA LEU A 66 -1.28 7.28 13.67
C LEU A 66 0.08 7.14 14.36
N LEU A 67 0.66 8.25 14.84
CA LEU A 67 1.92 8.25 15.61
C LEU A 67 1.78 7.44 16.91
N LEU A 68 0.68 7.58 17.64
CA LEU A 68 0.45 6.83 18.87
C LEU A 68 0.33 5.32 18.61
N ILE A 69 -0.35 4.94 17.52
CA ILE A 69 -0.46 3.53 17.10
C ILE A 69 0.91 2.99 16.66
N GLY A 70 1.65 3.75 15.86
CA GLY A 70 2.99 3.40 15.39
C GLY A 70 3.99 3.23 16.54
N LEU A 71 3.88 4.05 17.59
CA LEU A 71 4.76 3.95 18.76
C LEU A 71 4.67 2.59 19.46
N CYS A 72 3.48 1.96 19.47
CA CYS A 72 3.29 0.61 20.01
C CYS A 72 4.09 -0.45 19.22
N MET A 73 4.32 -0.24 17.92
CA MET A 73 5.07 -1.16 17.05
C MET A 73 6.59 -0.97 17.15
N VAL A 74 7.07 0.14 17.72
CA VAL A 74 8.51 0.45 17.88
C VAL A 74 9.06 -0.06 19.24
N ALA A 75 8.20 -0.53 20.14
CA ALA A 75 8.62 -1.14 21.42
C ALA A 75 9.49 -2.39 21.21
N GLY A 76 10.20 -2.86 22.25
CA GLY A 76 11.24 -3.90 22.12
C GLY A 76 10.81 -5.22 21.44
N ASN A 77 9.55 -5.65 21.62
CA ASN A 77 8.98 -6.81 20.92
C ASN A 77 8.02 -6.42 19.78
N GLY A 78 7.95 -5.14 19.42
CA GLY A 78 7.00 -4.58 18.47
C GLY A 78 7.22 -5.05 17.03
N PHE A 79 8.44 -5.46 16.68
CA PHE A 79 8.73 -6.07 15.37
C PHE A 79 7.87 -7.30 15.07
N TYR A 80 7.57 -8.14 16.08
CA TYR A 80 6.69 -9.30 15.90
C TYR A 80 5.25 -8.88 15.59
N VAL A 81 4.76 -7.84 16.26
CA VAL A 81 3.42 -7.28 16.03
C VAL A 81 3.35 -6.66 14.64
N PHE A 82 4.40 -5.93 14.24
CA PHE A 82 4.53 -5.34 12.92
C PHE A 82 4.50 -6.41 11.82
N GLN A 83 5.28 -7.49 11.95
CA GLN A 83 5.32 -8.56 10.96
C GLN A 83 3.96 -9.25 10.80
N ILE A 84 3.28 -9.58 11.91
CA ILE A 84 1.94 -10.17 11.86
C ILE A 84 0.94 -9.23 11.18
N PHE A 85 1.05 -7.93 11.43
CA PHE A 85 0.20 -6.91 10.82
C PHE A 85 0.46 -6.80 9.32
N ASP A 86 1.72 -6.77 8.88
CA ASP A 86 2.08 -6.70 7.46
C ASP A 86 1.56 -7.93 6.68
N ASP A 87 1.81 -9.13 7.21
CA ASP A 87 1.43 -10.39 6.57
C ASP A 87 -0.11 -10.53 6.43
N ASN A 88 -0.87 -10.14 7.47
CA ASN A 88 -2.32 -10.38 7.51
C ASN A 88 -3.18 -9.16 7.14
N CYS A 89 -2.80 -7.95 7.57
CA CYS A 89 -3.64 -6.76 7.44
C CYS A 89 -3.39 -5.97 6.16
N ALA A 90 -2.18 -6.04 5.57
CA ALA A 90 -1.90 -5.34 4.31
C ALA A 90 -2.38 -6.17 3.10
N THR A 91 -2.02 -7.45 3.04
CA THR A 91 -2.17 -8.25 1.81
C THR A 91 -3.61 -8.62 1.48
N ILE A 92 -4.35 -9.23 2.43
CA ILE A 92 -5.70 -9.76 2.16
C ILE A 92 -6.71 -8.64 1.87
N PRO A 93 -6.84 -7.58 2.70
CA PRO A 93 -7.83 -6.54 2.45
C PRO A 93 -7.56 -5.76 1.16
N LEU A 94 -6.29 -5.46 0.85
CA LEU A 94 -5.91 -4.75 -0.37
C LEU A 94 -6.30 -5.53 -1.62
N LEU A 95 -6.02 -6.84 -1.66
CA LEU A 95 -6.42 -7.70 -2.79
C LEU A 95 -7.93 -7.76 -2.96
N VAL A 96 -8.68 -7.89 -1.86
CA VAL A 96 -10.14 -7.94 -1.88
C VAL A 96 -10.74 -6.62 -2.38
N ILE A 97 -10.28 -5.48 -1.86
CA ILE A 97 -10.74 -4.15 -2.28
C ILE A 97 -10.44 -3.93 -3.77
N ALA A 98 -9.21 -4.21 -4.22
CA ALA A 98 -8.81 -4.05 -5.61
C ALA A 98 -9.65 -4.93 -6.56
N PHE A 99 -9.98 -6.15 -6.16
CA PHE A 99 -10.84 -7.05 -6.93
C PHE A 99 -12.24 -6.50 -7.10
N PHE A 100 -12.88 -6.03 -6.02
CA PHE A 100 -14.22 -5.45 -6.08
C PHE A 100 -14.24 -4.13 -6.85
N GLU A 101 -13.21 -3.29 -6.72
CA GLU A 101 -13.08 -2.05 -7.48
C GLU A 101 -12.98 -2.32 -8.98
N CYS A 102 -12.14 -3.29 -9.38
CA CYS A 102 -12.02 -3.72 -10.77
C CYS A 102 -13.33 -4.27 -11.32
N ILE A 103 -14.08 -5.08 -10.54
CA ILE A 103 -15.41 -5.56 -10.92
C ILE A 103 -16.40 -4.39 -11.09
N GLY A 104 -16.39 -3.46 -10.13
CA GLY A 104 -17.25 -2.29 -10.12
C GLY A 104 -17.06 -1.45 -11.38
N VAL A 105 -15.81 -1.13 -11.73
CA VAL A 105 -15.50 -0.32 -12.92
C VAL A 105 -15.77 -1.10 -14.21
N ALA A 106 -15.30 -2.35 -14.32
CA ALA A 106 -15.38 -3.10 -15.58
C ALA A 106 -16.80 -3.56 -15.94
N TRP A 107 -17.57 -4.06 -14.95
CA TRP A 107 -18.87 -4.71 -15.18
C TRP A 107 -20.07 -3.91 -14.68
N ILE A 108 -20.00 -3.22 -13.53
CA ILE A 108 -21.14 -2.46 -13.00
C ILE A 108 -21.27 -1.11 -13.71
N TYR A 109 -20.20 -0.32 -13.72
CA TYR A 109 -20.16 0.96 -14.45
C TYR A 109 -20.19 0.73 -15.96
N GLY A 110 -19.42 -0.26 -16.41
CA GLY A 110 -19.39 -0.74 -17.79
C GLY A 110 -18.24 -0.16 -18.57
N ASN A 111 -17.36 -1.04 -19.06
CA ASN A 111 -16.14 -0.68 -19.77
C ASN A 111 -16.32 0.31 -20.95
N ASN A 112 -17.45 0.24 -21.67
CA ASN A 112 -17.69 1.17 -22.79
C ASN A 112 -17.93 2.61 -22.30
N LYS A 113 -18.71 2.80 -21.23
CA LYS A 113 -18.93 4.12 -20.63
C LYS A 113 -17.62 4.69 -20.09
N PHE A 114 -16.82 3.84 -19.44
CA PHE A 114 -15.50 4.23 -18.96
C PHE A 114 -14.56 4.67 -20.10
N ALA A 115 -14.60 3.99 -21.25
CA ALA A 115 -13.82 4.39 -22.41
C ALA A 115 -14.29 5.73 -23.02
N ASP A 116 -15.59 5.99 -22.98
CA ASP A 116 -16.18 7.24 -23.46
C ASP A 116 -15.83 8.40 -22.50
N ASP A 117 -15.85 8.20 -21.19
CA ASP A 117 -15.40 9.20 -20.21
C ASP A 117 -13.91 9.55 -20.39
N ILE A 118 -13.06 8.56 -20.69
CA ILE A 118 -11.64 8.80 -20.97
C ILE A 118 -11.46 9.60 -22.27
N GLU A 119 -12.30 9.35 -23.28
CA GLU A 119 -12.32 10.11 -24.52
C GLU A 119 -12.72 11.56 -24.26
N ASP A 120 -13.71 11.82 -23.40
CA ASP A 120 -14.12 13.16 -22.99
C ASP A 120 -13.03 13.90 -22.20
N MET A 121 -12.27 13.20 -21.35
CA MET A 121 -11.18 13.80 -20.56
C MET A 121 -9.89 14.04 -21.37
N THR A 122 -9.55 13.13 -22.28
CA THR A 122 -8.23 13.10 -22.97
C THR A 122 -8.32 13.51 -24.44
N GLY A 123 -9.53 13.59 -25.00
CA GLY A 123 -9.81 13.87 -26.40
C GLY A 123 -9.51 12.71 -27.37
N LYS A 124 -9.18 11.52 -26.84
CA LYS A 124 -8.87 10.33 -27.64
C LYS A 124 -9.37 9.06 -26.96
N ARG A 125 -10.04 8.20 -27.73
CA ARG A 125 -10.52 6.92 -27.23
C ARG A 125 -9.39 5.93 -26.96
N PRO A 126 -9.39 5.20 -25.83
CA PRO A 126 -8.46 4.11 -25.57
C PRO A 126 -8.53 3.01 -26.64
N TRP A 127 -7.38 2.40 -26.93
CA TRP A 127 -7.34 1.28 -27.88
C TRP A 127 -8.08 0.04 -27.36
N ILE A 128 -8.64 -0.76 -28.27
CA ILE A 128 -9.48 -1.92 -27.93
C ILE A 128 -8.77 -2.94 -27.04
N GLY A 129 -7.45 -3.09 -27.16
CA GLY A 129 -6.66 -3.99 -26.33
C GLY A 129 -6.64 -3.58 -24.85
N TRP A 130 -6.64 -2.27 -24.56
CA TRP A 130 -6.72 -1.75 -23.19
C TRP A 130 -8.09 -2.05 -22.57
N MET A 131 -9.16 -1.92 -23.35
CA MET A 131 -10.51 -2.29 -22.92
C MET A 131 -10.66 -3.78 -22.59
N ILE A 132 -10.05 -4.66 -23.40
CA ILE A 132 -10.03 -6.11 -23.12
C ILE A 132 -9.21 -6.40 -21.85
N CYS A 133 -8.09 -5.68 -21.67
CA CYS A 133 -7.23 -5.82 -20.50
C CYS A 133 -7.97 -5.49 -19.21
N TRP A 134 -8.67 -4.36 -19.15
CA TRP A 134 -9.44 -3.94 -17.98
C TRP A 134 -10.64 -4.84 -17.70
N LYS A 135 -11.31 -5.34 -18.74
CA LYS A 135 -12.51 -6.17 -18.57
C LYS A 135 -12.21 -7.63 -18.19
N TYR A 136 -11.13 -8.21 -18.70
CA TYR A 136 -10.87 -9.64 -18.54
C TYR A 136 -9.53 -9.95 -17.90
N ILE A 137 -8.43 -9.33 -18.35
CA ILE A 137 -7.08 -9.70 -17.90
C ILE A 137 -6.86 -9.29 -16.45
N SER A 138 -7.15 -8.03 -16.11
CA SER A 138 -6.97 -7.50 -14.75
C SER A 138 -7.80 -8.24 -13.69
N PRO A 139 -9.13 -8.42 -13.85
CA PRO A 139 -9.92 -9.15 -12.86
C PRO A 139 -9.53 -10.63 -12.77
N LEU A 140 -9.12 -11.26 -13.88
CA LEU A 140 -8.65 -12.65 -13.86
C LEU A 140 -7.30 -12.78 -13.13
N ALA A 141 -6.35 -11.88 -13.37
CA ALA A 141 -5.07 -11.87 -12.65
C ALA A 141 -5.27 -11.66 -11.15
N LEU A 142 -6.11 -10.70 -10.75
CA LEU A 142 -6.45 -10.47 -9.34
C LEU A 142 -7.15 -11.68 -8.72
N PHE A 143 -8.05 -12.34 -9.45
CA PHE A 143 -8.71 -13.56 -8.98
C PHE A 143 -7.72 -14.71 -8.75
N ILE A 144 -6.77 -14.91 -9.67
CA ILE A 144 -5.73 -15.95 -9.55
C ILE A 144 -4.87 -15.69 -8.31
N VAL A 145 -4.40 -14.45 -8.13
CA VAL A 145 -3.58 -14.08 -6.97
C VAL A 145 -4.37 -14.27 -5.68
N LEU A 146 -5.62 -13.81 -5.62
CA LEU A 146 -6.49 -13.97 -4.46
C LEU A 146 -6.66 -15.45 -4.09
N VAL A 147 -6.97 -16.32 -5.05
CA VAL A 147 -7.08 -17.77 -4.80
C VAL A 147 -5.75 -18.35 -4.33
N ALA A 148 -4.63 -17.95 -4.92
CA ALA A 148 -3.31 -18.41 -4.49
C ALA A 148 -3.03 -18.02 -3.03
N THR A 149 -3.32 -16.78 -2.63
CA THR A 149 -3.16 -16.31 -1.25
C THR A 149 -4.09 -17.05 -0.29
N PHE A 150 -5.34 -17.33 -0.66
CA PHE A 150 -6.25 -18.14 0.16
C PHE A 150 -5.76 -19.58 0.32
N VAL A 151 -5.21 -20.17 -0.75
CA VAL A 151 -4.64 -21.52 -0.69
C VAL A 151 -3.41 -21.56 0.21
N ASP A 152 -2.53 -20.56 0.13
CA ASP A 152 -1.35 -20.45 0.99
C ASP A 152 -1.72 -20.30 2.47
N LEU A 153 -2.71 -19.44 2.75
CA LEU A 153 -3.29 -19.28 4.08
C LEU A 153 -3.92 -20.58 4.60
N SER A 154 -4.56 -21.37 3.73
CA SER A 154 -5.19 -22.65 4.11
C SER A 154 -4.20 -23.78 4.38
N LYS A 155 -3.05 -23.79 3.70
CA LYS A 155 -1.99 -24.79 3.87
C LYS A 155 -1.12 -24.48 5.09
N THR A 156 -0.96 -23.21 5.41
CA THR A 156 -0.27 -22.75 6.61
C THR A 156 -1.26 -22.82 7.78
N SER A 157 -1.43 -24.01 8.36
CA SER A 157 -2.01 -24.12 9.71
C SER A 157 -1.27 -23.16 10.63
N ALA A 158 -1.98 -22.36 11.43
CA ALA A 158 -1.49 -21.28 12.28
C ALA A 158 -0.29 -21.69 13.18
N ALA A 159 0.89 -21.80 12.58
CA ALA A 159 2.14 -22.15 13.19
C ALA A 159 3.07 -20.96 12.98
N TYR A 160 3.29 -20.26 14.07
CA TYR A 160 4.16 -19.10 14.15
C TYR A 160 5.55 -19.46 13.62
N GLY A 161 6.01 -18.73 12.61
CA GLY A 161 7.42 -18.70 12.27
C GLY A 161 8.18 -18.10 13.44
N VAL A 162 8.65 -18.95 14.37
CA VAL A 162 9.65 -18.54 15.36
C VAL A 162 10.89 -18.16 14.58
N PHE A 163 11.06 -16.85 14.33
CA PHE A 163 12.31 -16.34 13.78
C PHE A 163 13.41 -16.63 14.80
N VAL A 164 14.39 -17.43 14.38
CA VAL A 164 15.61 -17.81 15.11
C VAL A 164 16.56 -16.60 15.17
N GLY A 165 16.09 -15.47 15.68
CA GLY A 165 16.83 -14.20 15.82
C GLY A 165 17.13 -13.82 17.26
N CYS A 166 16.46 -14.43 18.25
CA CYS A 166 16.74 -14.24 19.69
C CYS A 166 17.84 -15.19 20.22
N ALA A 167 18.71 -15.67 19.35
CA ALA A 167 19.90 -16.44 19.70
C ALA A 167 21.14 -15.84 19.00
N GLN A 168 21.37 -14.55 19.17
CA GLN A 168 22.71 -13.95 19.13
C GLN A 168 22.82 -12.88 20.22
#